data_AF-A0A1H8RYD2-F1
#
_entry.id   AF-A0A1H8RYD2-F1
#
_cell.length_a   1.000
_cell.length_b   1.000
_cell.length_c   1.000
_cell.angle_alpha   90.00
_cell.angle_beta   90.00
_cell.angle_gamma   90.00
#
_symmetry.space_group_name_H-M   'P 1'
#
loop_
_entity.id
_entity.type
_entity.pdbx_description
1 polymer ?
#
loop_
_entity_poly.entity_id
_entity_poly.type
_entity_poly.pdbx_seq_one_letter_code
_entity_poly.pdbx_strand_id
1 'polypeptide(L)'
;MDTFYLFTPIFILILVLIAFNLIVLLNKGTKQKAQKIFLFQSVILTIIAGLLLFNSGIVIDELGSNGNWMDTFLFIGCGALVVWQVYLFYRKF
;
A
#
# COMPACT_ATOMS: atom_id res chain seq x y z
N MET A 1 23.27 -8.36 14.84
CA MET A 1 23.48 -7.11 14.09
C MET A 1 22.33 -7.01 13.12
N ASP A 2 21.58 -5.92 13.24
CA ASP A 2 20.17 -5.76 12.88
C ASP A 2 19.85 -6.13 11.42
N THR A 3 19.00 -7.14 11.25
CA THR A 3 18.49 -7.57 9.96
C THR A 3 17.62 -6.46 9.35
N PHE A 4 18.22 -5.64 8.49
CA PHE A 4 17.62 -4.83 7.42
C PHE A 4 16.15 -4.34 7.60
N TYR A 5 15.90 -3.42 8.53
CA TYR A 5 14.66 -2.62 8.58
C TYR A 5 14.70 -1.39 7.62
N LEU A 6 15.57 -1.39 6.61
CA LEU A 6 15.78 -0.22 5.74
C LEU A 6 14.51 0.20 4.99
N PHE A 7 13.67 -0.77 4.62
CA PHE A 7 12.46 -0.53 3.83
C PHE A 7 11.22 -0.23 4.68
N THR A 8 11.21 -0.56 5.97
CA THR A 8 10.05 -0.34 6.85
C THR A 8 9.57 1.12 6.86
N PRO A 9 10.44 2.14 6.94
CA PRO A 9 10.00 3.54 6.82
C PRO A 9 9.33 3.86 5.47
N ILE A 10 9.78 3.22 4.39
CA ILE A 10 9.22 3.41 3.04
C ILE A 10 7.84 2.76 2.96
N PHE A 11 7.66 1.56 3.52
CA PHE A 11 6.34 0.92 3.62
C PHE A 11 5.35 1.76 4.42
N ILE A 12 5.78 2.33 5.55
CA ILE A 12 4.95 3.24 6.36
C ILE A 12 4.57 4.48 5.54
N LEU A 13 5.52 5.08 4.82
CA LEU A 13 5.25 6.24 3.97
C LEU A 13 4.22 5.92 2.88
N ILE A 14 4.36 4.77 2.20
CA ILE A 14 3.42 4.31 1.19
C ILE A 14 2.02 4.12 1.80
N LEU A 15 1.93 3.47 2.96
CA LEU A 15 0.67 3.26 3.66
C LEU A 15 -0.02 4.60 4.01
N VAL A 16 0.75 5.57 4.50
CA VAL A 16 0.24 6.93 4.82
C VAL A 16 -0.25 7.64 3.57
N LEU A 17 0.47 7.57 2.45
CA LEU A 17 0.03 8.16 1.17
C LEU A 17 -1.27 7.52 0.68
N ILE A 18 -1.40 6.19 0.78
CA ILE A 18 -2.63 5.46 0.42
C ILE A 18 -3.79 5.87 1.34
N ALA A 19 -3.53 6.04 2.64
CA ALA A 19 -4.53 6.51 3.60
C ALA A 19 -4.96 7.96 3.30
N PHE A 20 -4.04 8.83 2.88
CA PHE A 20 -4.38 10.18 2.45
C PHE A 20 -5.27 10.18 1.19
N ASN A 21 -4.97 9.33 0.21
CA ASN A 21 -5.82 9.16 -0.97
C ASN A 21 -7.22 8.68 -0.61
N LEU A 22 -7.37 7.83 0.41
CA LEU A 22 -8.69 7.41 0.93
C LEU A 22 -9.48 8.61 1.48
N ILE A 23 -8.83 9.53 2.21
CA ILE A 23 -9.50 10.75 2.72
C ILE A 23 -10.04 11.59 1.55
N VAL A 24 -9.25 11.75 0.47
CA VAL A 24 -9.66 12.47 -0.74
C VAL A 24 -10.84 11.77 -1.43
N LEU A 25 -10.86 10.44 -1.43
CA LEU A 25 -11.96 9.64 -1.97
C LEU A 25 -13.25 9.80 -1.15
N LEU A 26 -13.14 9.90 0.17
CA LEU A 26 -14.30 10.10 1.06
C LEU A 26 -14.92 11.49 0.89
N ASN A 27 -14.12 12.51 0.55
CA ASN A 27 -14.62 13.85 0.28
C ASN A 27 -15.62 13.87 -0.90
N LYS A 28 -16.85 14.33 -0.63
CA LYS A 28 -17.95 14.41 -1.62
C LYS A 28 -17.78 15.58 -2.60
N GLY A 29 -16.95 16.58 -2.27
CA GLY A 29 -16.69 17.73 -3.15
C GLY A 29 -15.69 17.44 -4.26
N THR A 30 -14.98 16.32 -4.20
CA THR A 30 -13.95 15.96 -5.19
C THR A 30 -14.60 15.51 -6.50
N LYS A 31 -14.20 16.11 -7.62
CA LYS A 31 -14.66 15.71 -8.97
C LYS A 31 -14.31 14.23 -9.22
N GLN A 32 -15.23 13.47 -9.85
CA GLN A 32 -15.02 12.06 -10.15
C GLN A 32 -13.71 11.77 -10.91
N LYS A 33 -13.31 12.65 -11.84
CA LYS A 33 -12.03 12.52 -12.56
C LYS A 33 -10.83 12.51 -11.61
N ALA A 34 -10.84 13.37 -10.59
CA ALA A 34 -9.78 13.41 -9.59
C ALA A 34 -9.81 12.16 -8.69
N GLN A 35 -11.00 11.71 -8.26
CA GLN A 35 -11.13 10.46 -7.49
C GLN A 35 -10.55 9.24 -8.22
N LYS A 36 -10.75 9.14 -9.54
CA LYS A 36 -10.14 8.08 -10.37
C LYS A 36 -8.61 8.15 -10.39
N ILE A 37 -8.04 9.34 -10.46
CA ILE A 37 -6.58 9.55 -10.43
C ILE A 37 -6.00 9.09 -9.09
N PHE A 38 -6.61 9.49 -7.97
CA PHE A 38 -6.15 9.08 -6.64
C PHE A 38 -6.27 7.57 -6.40
N LEU A 39 -7.34 6.94 -6.91
CA LEU A 39 -7.50 5.50 -6.84
C LEU A 39 -6.41 4.78 -7.66
N PHE A 40 -6.13 5.26 -8.88
CA PHE A 40 -5.06 4.71 -9.72
C PHE A 40 -3.67 4.89 -9.07
N GLN A 41 -3.42 6.04 -8.45
CA GLN A 41 -2.20 6.30 -7.69
C GLN A 41 -2.02 5.32 -6.53
N SER A 42 -3.08 5.02 -5.77
CA SER A 42 -3.04 4.04 -4.68
C SER A 42 -2.73 2.62 -5.17
N VAL A 43 -3.25 2.23 -6.35
CA VAL A 43 -2.92 0.95 -6.99
C VAL A 43 -1.43 0.89 -7.36
N ILE A 44 -0.90 1.93 -8.01
CA ILE A 44 0.54 2.00 -8.36
C ILE A 44 1.41 1.91 -7.11
N LEU A 45 1.08 2.67 -6.06
CA LEU A 45 1.81 2.65 -4.79
C LEU A 45 1.85 1.25 -4.17
N THR A 46 0.76 0.49 -4.28
CA THR A 46 0.70 -0.90 -3.80
C THR A 46 1.56 -1.84 -4.64
N ILE A 47 1.61 -1.67 -5.96
CA ILE A 47 2.52 -2.43 -6.84
C ILE A 47 3.98 -2.14 -6.45
N ILE A 48 4.33 -0.86 -6.22
CA ILE A 48 5.68 -0.47 -5.76
C ILE A 48 5.99 -1.12 -4.40
N ALA A 49 5.05 -1.12 -3.47
CA ALA A 49 5.20 -1.80 -2.18
C ALA A 49 5.46 -3.32 -2.35
N GLY A 50 4.80 -3.97 -3.31
CA GLY A 50 5.03 -5.38 -3.62
C GLY A 50 6.43 -5.64 -4.21
N LEU A 51 6.92 -4.76 -5.08
CA LEU A 51 8.28 -4.82 -5.60
C LEU A 51 9.33 -4.59 -4.50
N LEU A 52 9.06 -3.68 -3.57
CA LEU A 52 9.91 -3.47 -2.39
C LEU A 52 9.88 -4.69 -1.47
N LEU A 53 8.73 -5.35 -1.33
CA LEU A 53 8.60 -6.57 -0.51
C LEU A 53 9.44 -7.71 -1.10
N PHE A 54 9.41 -7.86 -2.43
CA PHE A 54 10.27 -8.79 -3.14
C PHE A 54 11.76 -8.49 -2.89
N ASN A 55 12.17 -7.22 -2.96
CA ASN A 55 13.55 -6.79 -2.69
C ASN A 55 13.95 -6.89 -1.22
N SER A 56 13.01 -6.81 -0.27
CA SER A 56 13.26 -6.99 1.16
C SER A 56 13.54 -8.45 1.55
N GLY A 57 13.46 -9.38 0.59
CA GLY A 57 13.83 -10.78 0.78
C GLY A 57 12.71 -11.67 1.33
N ILE A 58 11.50 -11.14 1.57
CA ILE A 58 10.39 -11.89 2.15
C ILE A 58 9.84 -12.96 1.21
N VAL A 59 9.88 -12.74 -0.12
CA VAL A 59 9.54 -13.80 -1.10
C VAL A 59 10.68 -14.82 -1.24
N ILE A 60 11.90 -14.48 -0.81
CA ILE A 60 13.06 -15.39 -0.78
C ILE A 60 13.06 -16.22 0.51
N ASP A 61 12.27 -15.83 1.52
CA ASP A 61 12.21 -16.46 2.85
C ASP A 61 11.25 -17.67 2.95
N GLU A 62 10.43 -17.96 1.92
CA GLU A 62 9.80 -19.29 1.82
C GLU A 62 10.84 -20.42 1.59
N LEU A 63 12.14 -20.09 1.43
CA LEU A 63 13.29 -20.99 1.40
C LEU A 63 14.17 -20.96 2.67
N GLY A 64 13.77 -20.24 3.74
CA GLY A 64 14.34 -20.43 5.10
C GLY A 64 15.39 -19.43 5.61
N SER A 65 15.16 -18.11 5.51
CA SER A 65 15.94 -17.10 6.26
C SER A 65 15.17 -15.82 6.67
N ASN A 66 14.81 -15.70 7.96
CA ASN A 66 14.67 -14.46 8.75
C ASN A 66 14.12 -13.20 8.03
N GLY A 67 12.98 -13.30 7.37
CA GLY A 67 12.28 -12.19 6.71
C GLY A 67 11.68 -11.19 7.70
N ASN A 68 11.56 -9.93 7.28
CA ASN A 68 10.99 -8.87 8.11
C ASN A 68 9.45 -8.91 8.08
N TRP A 69 8.86 -9.65 9.02
CA TRP A 69 7.42 -9.75 9.22
C TRP A 69 6.66 -8.41 9.19
N MET A 70 7.28 -7.33 9.68
CA MET A 70 6.66 -6.00 9.70
C MET A 70 6.37 -5.46 8.29
N ASP A 71 7.29 -5.65 7.36
CA ASP A 71 7.14 -5.16 5.97
C ASP A 71 5.99 -5.91 5.28
N THR A 72 5.83 -7.21 5.56
CA THR A 72 4.69 -8.03 5.10
C THR A 72 3.36 -7.47 5.60
N PHE A 73 3.24 -7.19 6.90
CA PHE A 73 2.01 -6.64 7.47
C PHE A 73 1.66 -5.27 6.90
N LEU A 74 2.67 -4.41 6.70
CA LEU A 74 2.47 -3.10 6.07
C LEU A 74 2.01 -3.25 4.61
N PHE A 75 2.58 -4.18 3.84
CA PHE A 75 2.13 -4.47 2.48
C PHE A 75 0.69 -4.98 2.44
N ILE A 76 0.32 -5.91 3.31
CA ILE A 76 -1.06 -6.41 3.43
C ILE A 76 -2.01 -5.24 3.76
N GLY A 77 -1.60 -4.34 4.67
CA GLY A 77 -2.33 -3.11 5.00
C GLY A 77 -2.57 -2.20 3.78
N CYS A 78 -1.53 -1.98 2.95
CA CYS A 78 -1.66 -1.24 1.69
C CYS A 78 -2.70 -1.88 0.77
N GLY A 79 -2.61 -3.20 0.56
CA GLY A 79 -3.56 -3.94 -0.26
C GLY A 79 -5.00 -3.84 0.25
N ALA A 80 -5.22 -4.04 1.55
CA ALA A 80 -6.53 -3.93 2.17
C ALA A 80 -7.14 -2.51 2.02
N LEU A 81 -6.34 -1.46 2.20
CA LEU A 81 -6.79 -0.08 1.99
C LEU A 81 -7.16 0.20 0.53
N VAL A 82 -6.42 -0.35 -0.44
CA VAL A 82 -6.78 -0.20 -1.87
C VAL A 82 -8.06 -0.93 -2.20
N VAL A 83 -8.25 -2.17 -1.72
CA VAL A 83 -9.50 -2.91 -1.90
C VAL A 83 -10.68 -2.12 -1.31
N TRP A 84 -10.50 -1.55 -0.12
CA TRP A 84 -11.50 -0.70 0.50
C TRP A 84 -11.80 0.56 -0.32
N GLN A 85 -10.78 1.23 -0.88
CA GLN A 85 -10.96 2.38 -1.78
C GLN A 85 -11.76 2.00 -3.03
N VAL A 86 -11.43 0.86 -3.66
CA VAL A 86 -12.17 0.35 -4.82
C VAL A 86 -13.64 0.10 -4.46
N TYR A 87 -13.90 -0.59 -3.35
CA TYR A 87 -15.26 -0.82 -2.86
C TYR A 87 -16.04 0.49 -2.64
N LEU A 88 -15.43 1.48 -1.96
CA LEU A 88 -16.06 2.77 -1.74
C LEU A 88 -16.33 3.55 -3.03
N PHE A 89 -15.42 3.45 -4.01
CA PHE A 89 -15.59 4.10 -5.30
C PHE A 89 -16.80 3.52 -6.04
N TYR A 90 -16.93 2.19 -6.13
CA TYR A 90 -18.11 1.55 -6.72
C TYR A 90 -19.40 1.73 -5.89
N ARG A 91 -19.31 1.93 -4.58
CA ARG A 91 -20.51 2.25 -3.77
C ARG A 91 -21.03 3.67 -4.03
N LYS A 92 -20.14 4.61 -4.38
CA LYS A 92 -20.52 6.02 -4.64
C LYS A 92 -21.11 6.24 -6.03
N PHE A 93 -20.90 5.33 -6.99
CA PHE A 93 -21.29 5.47 -8.40
C PHE A 93 -22.05 4.25 -8.88
#